data_AF-A0A7V9F4G9-F1
#
_entry.id   AF-A0A7V9F4G9-F1
#
_cell.length_a   1.000
_cell.length_b   1.000
_cell.length_c   1.000
_cell.angle_alpha   90.00
_cell.angle_beta   90.00
_cell.angle_gamma   90.00
#
_symmetry.space_group_name_H-M   'P 1'
#
loop_
_entity.id
_entity.type
_entity.pdbx_description
1 polymer ?
#
loop_
_entity_poly.entity_id
_entity_poly.type
_entity_poly.pdbx_seq_one_letter_code
_entity_poly.pdbx_strand_id
1 'polypeptide(L)'
;MSSVVRPSGPLPPNVYWARRLALLVVLGLVVALVWWFLVRTDGDGADPQTNAGATSAASMETGSAPPETSTDSVPHDKAGESRRIDPPPSRESKPGNRKEDDGRQGRPGKPERDPRPQPTGECEAAEVGVEVEVDDAQPGKGTSAQLRFVSEVEPACTLAITADSLALRVVSGSDTVWTSQECPDSVLAEQLVVRQDRAKAYTFNWDGKRSVLSCQGPGEIARAGGYWLEAALVGAGVERAYFEVA
;
A
#
# COMPACT_ATOMS: atom_id res chain seq x y z
N MET A 1 -11.25 -19.71 -49.71
CA MET A 1 -10.78 -20.77 -48.80
C MET A 1 -10.98 -20.27 -47.37
N SER A 2 -12.06 -20.68 -46.69
CA SER A 2 -12.45 -20.07 -45.40
C SER A 2 -11.70 -20.72 -44.24
N SER A 3 -10.89 -19.95 -43.51
CA SER A 3 -10.21 -20.41 -42.30
C SER A 3 -11.14 -20.37 -41.09
N VAL A 4 -11.74 -21.51 -40.75
CA VAL A 4 -12.50 -21.67 -39.51
C VAL A 4 -11.56 -21.78 -38.33
N VAL A 5 -11.51 -20.74 -37.50
CA VAL A 5 -10.84 -20.75 -36.19
C VAL A 5 -11.61 -21.69 -35.26
N ARG A 6 -10.91 -22.61 -34.58
CA ARG A 6 -11.50 -23.48 -33.55
C ARG A 6 -11.47 -22.78 -32.18
N PRO A 7 -12.47 -22.99 -31.32
CA PRO A 7 -12.51 -22.37 -30.00
C PRO A 7 -11.45 -22.98 -29.07
N SER A 8 -11.04 -22.19 -28.07
CA SER A 8 -10.21 -22.62 -26.94
C SER A 8 -10.89 -23.74 -26.16
N GLY A 9 -10.15 -24.81 -25.87
CA GLY A 9 -10.57 -25.85 -24.94
C GLY A 9 -10.56 -25.32 -23.50
N PRO A 10 -11.40 -25.86 -22.60
CA PRO A 10 -11.39 -25.46 -21.20
C PRO A 10 -10.04 -25.79 -20.55
N LEU A 11 -9.50 -24.84 -19.78
CA LEU A 11 -8.31 -25.08 -18.96
C LEU A 11 -8.59 -26.25 -17.98
N PRO A 12 -7.62 -27.13 -17.73
CA PRO A 12 -7.92 -28.40 -17.10
C PRO A 12 -8.32 -28.20 -15.62
N PRO A 13 -9.43 -28.81 -15.15
CA PRO A 13 -9.96 -28.60 -13.79
C PRO A 13 -9.11 -29.25 -12.68
N ASN A 14 -7.99 -29.86 -13.06
CA ASN A 14 -7.09 -30.61 -12.18
C ASN A 14 -6.27 -29.71 -11.24
N VAL A 15 -5.92 -28.47 -11.62
CA VAL A 15 -5.15 -27.55 -10.74
C VAL A 15 -5.97 -27.13 -9.52
N TYR A 16 -7.25 -26.81 -9.72
CA TYR A 16 -8.18 -26.49 -8.63
C TYR A 16 -8.36 -27.68 -7.68
N TRP A 17 -8.60 -28.88 -8.23
CA TRP A 17 -8.75 -30.09 -7.42
C TRP A 17 -7.45 -30.51 -6.73
N ALA A 18 -6.28 -30.27 -7.33
CA ALA A 18 -4.98 -30.53 -6.73
C ALA A 18 -4.71 -29.63 -5.51
N ARG A 19 -4.95 -28.30 -5.63
CA ARG A 19 -4.86 -27.38 -4.48
C ARG A 19 -5.85 -27.76 -3.38
N ARG A 20 -7.09 -28.13 -3.74
CA ARG A 20 -8.12 -28.53 -2.77
C ARG A 20 -7.82 -29.87 -2.07
N LEU A 21 -7.26 -30.85 -2.78
CA LEU A 21 -6.75 -32.09 -2.19
C LEU A 21 -5.55 -31.84 -1.26
N ALA A 22 -4.60 -30.99 -1.68
CA ALA A 22 -3.45 -30.65 -0.85
C ALA A 22 -3.88 -30.03 0.49
N LEU A 23 -4.84 -29.11 0.47
CA LEU A 23 -5.44 -28.53 1.69
C LEU A 23 -6.11 -29.58 2.57
N LEU A 24 -6.87 -30.53 2.00
CA LEU A 24 -7.50 -31.62 2.77
C LEU A 24 -6.48 -32.57 3.40
N VAL A 25 -5.37 -32.88 2.71
CA VAL A 25 -4.28 -33.71 3.24
C VAL A 25 -3.55 -33.00 4.39
N VAL A 26 -3.24 -31.71 4.23
CA VAL A 26 -2.61 -30.90 5.29
C VAL A 26 -3.54 -30.79 6.50
N LEU A 27 -4.83 -30.50 6.30
CA LEU A 27 -5.81 -30.45 7.37
C LEU A 27 -5.94 -31.80 8.11
N GLY A 28 -5.97 -32.91 7.37
CA GLY A 28 -5.98 -34.26 7.95
C GLY A 28 -4.72 -34.56 8.79
N LEU A 29 -3.54 -34.14 8.33
CA LEU A 29 -2.30 -34.26 9.09
C LEU A 29 -2.31 -33.40 10.36
N VAL A 30 -2.81 -32.16 10.31
CA VAL A 30 -2.94 -31.30 11.50
C VAL A 30 -3.90 -31.92 12.51
N VAL A 31 -5.07 -32.41 12.07
CA VAL A 31 -6.03 -33.08 12.96
C VAL A 31 -5.43 -34.35 13.57
N ALA A 32 -4.69 -35.15 12.80
CA ALA A 32 -4.00 -36.33 13.31
C ALA A 32 -2.91 -35.98 14.33
N LEU A 33 -2.14 -34.91 14.12
CA LEU A 33 -1.12 -34.43 15.06
C LEU A 33 -1.74 -33.87 16.34
N VAL A 34 -2.83 -33.10 16.25
CA VAL A 34 -3.56 -32.59 17.42
C VAL A 34 -4.17 -33.75 18.22
N TRP A 35 -4.80 -34.73 17.55
CA TRP A 35 -5.35 -35.90 18.22
C TRP A 35 -4.26 -36.75 18.88
N TRP A 36 -3.14 -36.97 18.19
CA TRP A 36 -1.96 -37.65 18.75
C TRP A 36 -1.38 -36.94 19.98
N PHE A 37 -1.34 -35.60 19.96
CA PHE A 37 -0.85 -34.80 21.07
C PHE A 37 -1.81 -34.87 22.27
N LEU A 38 -3.13 -34.72 22.03
CA LEU A 38 -4.15 -34.82 23.07
C LEU A 38 -4.17 -36.22 23.73
N VAL A 39 -4.06 -37.30 22.95
CA VAL A 39 -3.97 -38.68 23.45
C VAL A 39 -2.62 -38.96 24.16
N ARG A 40 -1.58 -38.16 23.90
CA ARG A 40 -0.30 -38.23 24.62
C ARG A 40 -0.25 -37.43 25.93
N THR A 41 -1.19 -36.51 26.17
CA THR A 41 -1.14 -35.59 27.32
C THR A 41 -1.89 -36.06 28.57
N ASP A 42 -2.53 -37.22 28.55
CA ASP A 42 -2.92 -37.95 29.78
C ASP A 42 -1.67 -38.61 30.39
N GLY A 43 -0.78 -37.80 30.98
CA GLY A 43 0.50 -38.28 31.49
C GLY A 43 1.31 -37.24 32.27
N ASP A 44 1.18 -37.33 33.60
CA ASP A 44 2.07 -36.75 34.63
C ASP A 44 1.99 -35.24 34.88
N GLY A 45 1.80 -34.88 36.16
CA GLY A 45 1.86 -33.52 36.66
C GLY A 45 2.95 -33.38 37.71
N ALA A 46 3.63 -32.23 37.74
CA ALA A 46 4.57 -31.87 38.79
C ALA A 46 4.56 -30.35 39.03
N ASP A 47 4.75 -29.98 40.30
CA ASP A 47 4.53 -28.62 40.83
C ASP A 47 5.56 -27.55 40.39
N PRO A 48 5.18 -26.25 40.44
CA PRO A 48 6.10 -25.15 40.15
C PRO A 48 7.08 -24.91 41.30
N GLN A 49 8.36 -25.20 41.09
CA GLN A 49 9.40 -24.87 42.07
C GLN A 49 9.83 -23.41 41.96
N THR A 50 9.36 -22.61 42.92
CA THR A 50 9.85 -21.25 43.18
C THR A 50 11.34 -21.24 43.51
N ASN A 51 12.10 -20.32 42.91
CA ASN A 51 13.39 -19.90 43.44
C ASN A 51 13.47 -18.37 43.45
N ALA A 52 13.39 -17.81 44.65
CA ALA A 52 13.74 -16.43 44.92
C ALA A 52 15.15 -16.38 45.52
N GLY A 53 16.02 -15.57 44.92
CA GLY A 53 17.28 -15.08 45.49
C GLY A 53 17.49 -13.69 44.89
N ALA A 54 17.29 -12.60 45.62
CA ALA A 54 18.21 -12.11 46.65
C ALA A 54 19.66 -12.04 46.10
N THR A 55 20.42 -10.96 46.13
CA THR A 55 20.33 -9.58 46.61
C THR A 55 21.71 -9.02 46.24
N SER A 56 21.81 -7.85 45.60
CA SER A 56 23.08 -7.10 45.59
C SER A 56 22.79 -5.63 45.89
N ALA A 57 23.28 -5.17 47.04
CA ALA A 57 23.13 -3.80 47.51
C ALA A 57 24.47 -3.29 48.05
N ALA A 58 25.01 -2.26 47.38
CA ALA A 58 25.96 -1.24 47.85
C ALA A 58 26.10 -0.23 46.69
N SER A 59 25.78 1.07 46.79
CA SER A 59 26.34 2.13 47.67
C SER A 59 27.77 2.51 47.24
N MET A 60 28.20 3.78 47.07
CA MET A 60 27.63 5.16 47.13
C MET A 60 28.45 6.04 46.12
N GLU A 61 28.02 7.21 45.65
CA GLU A 61 28.14 8.57 46.25
C GLU A 61 27.28 9.56 45.42
N THR A 62 26.50 10.49 45.99
CA THR A 62 26.84 11.78 46.63
C THR A 62 27.30 12.88 45.66
N GLY A 63 26.52 13.97 45.50
CA GLY A 63 26.95 15.14 44.71
C GLY A 63 25.87 16.20 44.40
N SER A 64 25.59 17.08 45.37
CA SER A 64 24.97 18.43 45.32
C SER A 64 24.07 18.91 44.16
N ALA A 65 22.89 19.43 44.54
CA ALA A 65 22.04 20.34 43.76
C ALA A 65 22.42 21.84 44.00
N PRO A 66 21.85 22.83 43.26
CA PRO A 66 22.51 24.10 42.90
C PRO A 66 22.13 25.29 43.82
N PRO A 67 22.46 26.58 43.51
CA PRO A 67 21.64 27.37 42.56
C PRO A 67 22.31 28.58 41.81
N GLU A 68 21.58 29.13 40.81
CA GLU A 68 21.68 30.48 40.15
C GLU A 68 23.01 30.86 39.43
N THR A 69 23.15 31.77 38.45
CA THR A 69 22.40 32.89 37.80
C THR A 69 22.84 32.97 36.30
N SER A 70 22.35 33.80 35.34
CA SER A 70 21.30 34.84 35.29
C SER A 70 20.80 35.11 33.85
N THR A 71 19.60 35.70 33.77
CA THR A 71 19.04 36.73 32.85
C THR A 71 19.91 37.37 31.75
N ASP A 72 19.37 37.47 30.52
CA ASP A 72 19.14 38.78 29.88
C ASP A 72 17.85 38.80 29.02
N SER A 73 17.23 39.97 28.86
CA SER A 73 15.93 40.17 28.21
C SER A 73 16.00 41.25 27.12
N VAL A 74 15.49 40.97 25.92
CA VAL A 74 15.12 42.02 24.95
C VAL A 74 13.77 41.70 24.30
N PRO A 75 12.69 42.43 24.65
CA PRO A 75 11.45 42.42 23.89
C PRO A 75 11.52 43.41 22.72
N HIS A 76 10.82 43.11 21.62
CA HIS A 76 10.49 44.14 20.63
C HIS A 76 9.04 44.05 20.17
N ASP A 77 8.26 45.01 20.66
CA ASP A 77 7.02 45.45 20.06
C ASP A 77 7.15 45.68 18.55
N LYS A 78 6.11 45.32 17.78
CA LYS A 78 5.18 46.37 17.32
C LYS A 78 3.85 45.83 16.82
N ALA A 79 2.80 46.52 17.27
CA ALA A 79 1.45 46.41 16.73
C ALA A 79 1.28 47.18 15.41
N GLY A 80 0.19 46.89 14.71
CA GLY A 80 -0.25 47.54 13.47
C GLY A 80 -0.51 46.51 12.37
N GLU A 81 -1.60 46.57 11.61
CA GLU A 81 -2.74 47.49 11.68
C GLU A 81 -3.96 46.80 11.04
N SER A 82 -5.15 47.17 11.50
CA SER A 82 -6.42 46.70 10.94
C SER A 82 -6.52 46.94 9.42
N ARG A 83 -6.89 45.92 8.65
CA ARG A 83 -7.70 46.14 7.45
C ARG A 83 -8.60 44.97 7.09
N ARG A 84 -9.89 45.12 7.45
CA ARG A 84 -10.97 44.37 6.80
C ARG A 84 -10.94 44.66 5.30
N ILE A 85 -11.21 43.64 4.50
CA ILE A 85 -11.71 43.83 3.13
C ILE A 85 -13.09 43.18 3.11
N ASP A 86 -14.10 43.99 3.43
CA ASP A 86 -15.50 43.64 3.22
C ASP A 86 -15.79 43.62 1.69
N PRO A 87 -16.64 42.70 1.20
CA PRO A 87 -16.90 42.53 -0.23
C PRO A 87 -17.97 43.51 -0.76
N PRO A 88 -17.78 44.13 -1.94
CA PRO A 88 -18.84 44.82 -2.68
C PRO A 88 -19.49 43.90 -3.74
N PRO A 89 -20.71 44.23 -4.22
CA PRO A 89 -21.81 43.30 -3.98
C PRO A 89 -22.44 42.67 -5.24
N SER A 90 -23.35 41.73 -4.98
CA SER A 90 -24.34 41.20 -5.91
C SER A 90 -24.95 42.29 -6.80
N ARG A 91 -25.05 42.01 -8.11
CA ARG A 91 -25.97 42.73 -9.01
C ARG A 91 -27.10 41.84 -9.45
N GLU A 92 -28.30 42.35 -9.21
CA GLU A 92 -29.58 41.73 -9.54
C GLU A 92 -29.79 41.48 -11.03
N SER A 93 -30.63 40.48 -11.28
CA SER A 93 -31.17 40.08 -12.57
C SER A 93 -31.86 41.23 -13.31
N LYS A 94 -31.76 41.23 -14.64
CA LYS A 94 -32.75 41.88 -15.51
C LYS A 94 -33.11 40.96 -16.68
N PRO A 95 -34.41 40.72 -16.96
CA PRO A 95 -34.82 39.76 -17.97
C PRO A 95 -34.66 40.34 -19.39
N GLY A 96 -33.96 39.61 -20.26
CA GLY A 96 -33.89 39.85 -21.71
C GLY A 96 -34.72 38.82 -22.45
N ASN A 97 -35.83 39.24 -23.06
CA ASN A 97 -36.79 38.34 -23.68
C ASN A 97 -36.40 37.98 -25.12
N ARG A 98 -36.55 36.69 -25.47
CA ARG A 98 -36.92 36.17 -26.80
C ARG A 98 -36.00 36.52 -27.99
N LYS A 99 -35.33 35.49 -28.53
CA LYS A 99 -35.51 35.12 -29.95
C LYS A 99 -35.51 33.60 -30.10
N GLU A 100 -36.61 33.13 -30.70
CA GLU A 100 -36.78 31.79 -31.24
C GLU A 100 -35.99 31.74 -32.56
N ASP A 101 -35.14 30.73 -32.75
CA ASP A 101 -34.47 30.48 -34.01
C ASP A 101 -34.44 28.98 -34.29
N ASP A 102 -35.02 28.58 -35.42
CA ASP A 102 -35.24 27.19 -35.83
C ASP A 102 -33.94 26.55 -36.32
N GLY A 103 -33.07 26.21 -35.36
CA GLY A 103 -31.76 25.61 -35.60
C GLY A 103 -31.73 24.10 -35.38
N ARG A 104 -32.46 23.30 -36.18
CA ARG A 104 -32.40 21.82 -36.12
C ARG A 104 -31.07 21.27 -36.63
N GLN A 105 -29.98 21.50 -35.90
CA GLN A 105 -28.71 20.84 -36.10
C GLN A 105 -28.48 19.83 -34.96
N GLY A 106 -28.26 18.57 -35.35
CA GLY A 106 -28.09 17.48 -34.39
C GLY A 106 -26.91 17.75 -33.47
N ARG A 107 -27.18 17.81 -32.17
CA ARG A 107 -26.15 17.84 -31.13
C ARG A 107 -25.20 16.65 -31.39
N PRO A 108 -23.88 16.86 -31.56
CA PRO A 108 -22.96 15.75 -31.81
C PRO A 108 -23.12 14.74 -30.68
N GLY A 109 -23.21 13.47 -31.05
CA GLY A 109 -23.46 12.38 -30.11
C GLY A 109 -22.44 12.40 -28.97
N LYS A 110 -22.91 12.06 -27.77
CA LYS A 110 -22.04 11.74 -26.63
C LYS A 110 -20.93 10.80 -27.13
N PRO A 111 -19.65 11.00 -26.77
CA PRO A 111 -18.55 10.19 -27.28
C PRO A 111 -18.89 8.70 -27.21
N GLU A 112 -18.74 8.03 -28.35
CA GLU A 112 -19.02 6.60 -28.49
C GLU A 112 -18.29 5.84 -27.39
N ARG A 113 -18.99 4.92 -26.72
CA ARG A 113 -18.42 4.28 -25.55
C ARG A 113 -17.26 3.42 -26.01
N ASP A 114 -16.09 3.66 -25.41
CA ASP A 114 -14.85 2.95 -25.75
C ASP A 114 -15.13 1.42 -25.79
N PRO A 115 -14.75 0.68 -26.86
CA PRO A 115 -15.10 -0.74 -27.02
C PRO A 115 -14.61 -1.69 -25.92
N ARG A 116 -13.77 -1.19 -24.99
CA ARG A 116 -13.28 -1.97 -23.85
C ARG A 116 -14.41 -2.29 -22.85
N PRO A 117 -14.38 -3.45 -22.18
CA PRO A 117 -15.33 -3.79 -21.12
C PRO A 117 -15.49 -2.68 -20.09
N GLN A 118 -16.71 -2.37 -19.68
CA GLN A 118 -16.93 -1.42 -18.58
C GLN A 118 -16.74 -2.16 -17.25
N PRO A 119 -16.20 -1.50 -16.20
CA PRO A 119 -16.04 -2.15 -14.90
C PRO A 119 -17.41 -2.57 -14.34
N THR A 120 -17.50 -3.82 -13.87
CA THR A 120 -18.74 -4.43 -13.36
C THR A 120 -18.97 -4.19 -11.87
N GLY A 121 -17.89 -3.94 -11.12
CA GLY A 121 -17.88 -3.67 -9.69
C GLY A 121 -16.46 -3.42 -9.18
N GLU A 122 -16.26 -3.49 -7.87
CA GLU A 122 -14.94 -3.45 -7.24
C GLU A 122 -14.20 -4.78 -7.45
N CYS A 123 -12.87 -4.74 -7.57
CA CYS A 123 -12.05 -5.94 -7.68
C CYS A 123 -11.85 -6.60 -6.31
N GLU A 124 -12.02 -7.92 -6.20
CA GLU A 124 -11.51 -8.66 -5.04
C GLU A 124 -9.97 -8.75 -5.12
N ALA A 125 -9.27 -8.34 -4.06
CA ALA A 125 -7.80 -8.27 -4.06
C ALA A 125 -7.12 -9.61 -4.37
N ALA A 126 -7.72 -10.72 -3.92
CA ALA A 126 -7.23 -12.08 -4.17
C ALA A 126 -7.40 -12.56 -5.63
N GLU A 127 -8.19 -11.84 -6.44
CA GLU A 127 -8.43 -12.10 -7.87
C GLU A 127 -7.70 -11.11 -8.78
N VAL A 128 -6.83 -10.26 -8.22
CA VAL A 128 -5.97 -9.33 -8.97
C VAL A 128 -4.53 -9.81 -8.90
N GLY A 129 -4.00 -10.23 -10.04
CA GLY A 129 -2.58 -10.47 -10.23
C GLY A 129 -1.80 -9.16 -10.18
N VAL A 130 -0.68 -9.17 -9.45
CA VAL A 130 0.25 -8.03 -9.32
C VAL A 130 1.59 -8.44 -9.92
N GLU A 131 2.08 -7.69 -10.90
CA GLU A 131 3.44 -7.83 -11.42
C GLU A 131 4.25 -6.59 -11.03
N VAL A 132 5.46 -6.79 -10.53
CA VAL A 132 6.34 -5.73 -10.03
C VAL A 132 7.53 -5.59 -10.97
N GLU A 133 7.68 -4.43 -11.58
CA GLU A 133 8.90 -4.02 -12.30
C GLU A 133 9.53 -2.83 -11.57
N VAL A 134 10.85 -2.78 -11.45
CA VAL A 134 11.58 -1.69 -10.80
C VAL A 134 12.94 -1.54 -11.47
N ASP A 135 13.32 -0.29 -11.74
CA ASP A 135 14.62 0.05 -12.32
C ASP A 135 15.70 0.15 -11.22
N ASP A 136 16.97 -0.07 -11.57
CA ASP A 136 18.10 0.13 -10.65
C ASP A 136 18.18 1.60 -10.19
N ALA A 137 18.55 1.77 -8.92
CA ALA A 137 18.54 3.04 -8.21
C ALA A 137 19.96 3.61 -8.03
N GLN A 138 20.08 4.93 -7.90
CA GLN A 138 21.30 5.56 -7.41
C GLN A 138 21.18 5.91 -5.91
N PRO A 139 22.26 5.76 -5.10
CA PRO A 139 22.28 6.14 -3.69
C PRO A 139 21.74 7.56 -3.45
N GLY A 140 20.68 7.68 -2.64
CA GLY A 140 20.06 8.96 -2.28
C GLY A 140 19.30 9.66 -3.42
N LYS A 141 19.08 8.97 -4.55
CA LYS A 141 18.14 9.36 -5.62
C LYS A 141 16.90 8.47 -5.65
N GLY A 142 17.07 7.19 -5.32
CA GLY A 142 15.99 6.22 -5.38
C GLY A 142 15.66 5.78 -6.81
N THR A 143 14.43 5.31 -7.01
CA THR A 143 13.96 4.74 -8.28
C THR A 143 12.42 4.78 -8.38
N SER A 144 11.91 4.58 -9.58
CA SER A 144 10.49 4.37 -9.87
C SER A 144 10.22 2.87 -10.07
N ALA A 145 9.08 2.41 -9.57
CA ALA A 145 8.60 1.06 -9.77
C ALA A 145 7.21 1.06 -10.40
N GLN A 146 7.00 0.15 -11.34
CA GLN A 146 5.75 -0.04 -12.06
C GLN A 146 5.05 -1.27 -11.50
N LEU A 147 3.95 -1.04 -10.76
CA LEU A 147 3.06 -2.09 -10.30
C LEU A 147 1.98 -2.30 -11.36
N ARG A 148 1.92 -3.50 -11.91
CA ARG A 148 1.01 -3.88 -13.00
C ARG A 148 -0.10 -4.75 -12.44
N PHE A 149 -1.33 -4.23 -12.49
CA PHE A 149 -2.52 -4.93 -12.01
C PHE A 149 -3.28 -5.54 -13.19
N VAL A 150 -3.56 -6.85 -13.10
CA VAL A 150 -4.37 -7.63 -14.06
C VAL A 150 -5.49 -8.31 -13.28
N SER A 151 -6.72 -8.24 -13.78
CA SER A 151 -7.82 -9.02 -13.20
C SER A 151 -7.71 -10.45 -13.69
N GLU A 152 -7.83 -11.44 -12.82
CA GLU A 152 -7.81 -12.86 -13.20
C GLU A 152 -9.22 -13.38 -13.53
N VAL A 153 -10.27 -12.84 -12.89
CA VAL A 153 -11.63 -13.40 -12.93
C VAL A 153 -12.63 -12.51 -13.69
N GLU A 154 -12.68 -11.21 -13.40
CA GLU A 154 -13.60 -10.27 -14.05
C GLU A 154 -12.99 -9.61 -15.30
N PRO A 155 -13.74 -9.41 -16.42
CA PRO A 155 -13.22 -8.74 -17.62
C PRO A 155 -12.74 -7.30 -17.37
N ALA A 156 -13.41 -6.59 -16.46
CA ALA A 156 -12.95 -5.31 -15.90
C ALA A 156 -13.61 -5.03 -14.55
N CYS A 157 -12.86 -4.46 -13.62
CA CYS A 157 -13.32 -4.05 -12.30
C CYS A 157 -12.58 -2.77 -11.84
N THR A 158 -13.05 -2.12 -10.78
CA THR A 158 -12.37 -0.97 -10.16
C THR A 158 -11.57 -1.39 -8.93
N LEU A 159 -10.27 -1.09 -8.90
CA LEU A 159 -9.40 -1.29 -7.75
C LEU A 159 -9.06 0.09 -7.16
N ALA A 160 -9.26 0.28 -5.87
CA ALA A 160 -8.82 1.47 -5.16
C ALA A 160 -7.42 1.22 -4.58
N ILE A 161 -6.42 1.96 -5.05
CA ILE A 161 -5.09 1.99 -4.43
C ILE A 161 -5.08 3.10 -3.38
N THR A 162 -4.78 2.72 -2.14
CA THR A 162 -4.63 3.60 -0.97
C THR A 162 -3.56 3.00 -0.04
N ALA A 163 -3.10 3.76 0.95
CA ALA A 163 -2.19 3.24 1.98
C ALA A 163 -2.76 2.05 2.76
N ASP A 164 -4.09 1.92 2.85
CA ASP A 164 -4.79 0.81 3.52
C ASP A 164 -5.01 -0.42 2.62
N SER A 165 -4.94 -0.27 1.29
CA SER A 165 -5.19 -1.36 0.34
C SER A 165 -3.92 -1.91 -0.33
N LEU A 166 -2.85 -1.13 -0.39
CA LEU A 166 -1.56 -1.50 -1.00
C LEU A 166 -0.42 -1.33 0.02
N ALA A 167 0.16 -2.46 0.44
CA ALA A 167 1.38 -2.49 1.23
C ALA A 167 2.61 -2.59 0.33
N LEU A 168 3.61 -1.73 0.59
CA LEU A 168 4.90 -1.72 -0.10
C LEU A 168 6.05 -1.75 0.92
N ARG A 169 7.10 -2.51 0.60
CA ARG A 169 8.32 -2.59 1.42
C ARG A 169 9.55 -2.67 0.52
N VAL A 170 10.60 -1.95 0.89
CA VAL A 170 11.95 -2.16 0.33
C VAL A 170 12.77 -2.87 1.41
N VAL A 171 13.33 -4.03 1.08
CA VAL A 171 14.07 -4.89 2.01
C VAL A 171 15.45 -5.27 1.48
N SER A 172 16.42 -5.46 2.36
CA SER A 172 17.73 -6.03 2.03
C SER A 172 18.09 -7.11 3.05
N GLY A 173 18.05 -8.38 2.61
CA GLY A 173 18.13 -9.53 3.53
C GLY A 173 16.96 -9.52 4.52
N SER A 174 17.25 -9.43 5.82
CA SER A 174 16.25 -9.28 6.89
C SER A 174 15.93 -7.83 7.26
N ASP A 175 16.65 -6.86 6.70
CA ASP A 175 16.51 -5.46 7.03
C ASP A 175 15.33 -4.83 6.25
N THR A 176 14.39 -4.22 6.96
CA THR A 176 13.32 -3.42 6.33
C THR A 176 13.84 -1.99 6.19
N VAL A 177 14.19 -1.64 4.96
CA VAL A 177 14.84 -0.38 4.62
C VAL A 177 13.78 0.71 4.56
N TRP A 178 12.67 0.45 3.88
CA TRP A 178 11.55 1.39 3.76
C TRP A 178 10.20 0.64 3.77
N THR A 179 9.13 1.24 4.31
CA THR A 179 7.76 0.70 4.21
C THR A 179 6.66 1.77 4.11
N SER A 180 5.61 1.47 3.34
CA SER A 180 4.42 2.33 3.22
C SER A 180 3.61 2.45 4.53
N GLN A 181 3.77 1.52 5.49
CA GLN A 181 3.11 1.64 6.80
C GLN A 181 3.68 2.80 7.62
N GLU A 182 4.98 3.08 7.48
CA GLU A 182 5.63 4.24 8.09
C GLU A 182 5.45 5.49 7.23
N CYS A 183 5.31 5.34 5.91
CA CYS A 183 5.19 6.44 4.94
C CYS A 183 3.94 6.29 4.06
N PRO A 184 2.72 6.46 4.62
CA PRO A 184 1.46 6.23 3.89
C PRO A 184 1.27 7.19 2.72
N ASP A 185 1.71 8.44 2.85
CA ASP A 185 1.60 9.47 1.80
C ASP A 185 2.43 9.15 0.54
N SER A 186 3.36 8.19 0.60
CA SER A 186 4.07 7.69 -0.57
C SER A 186 3.23 6.76 -1.45
N VAL A 187 2.10 6.25 -0.94
CA VAL A 187 1.08 5.53 -1.71
C VAL A 187 0.03 6.53 -2.18
N LEU A 188 0.27 7.12 -3.34
CA LEU A 188 -0.67 8.04 -3.99
C LEU A 188 -2.01 7.34 -4.23
N ALA A 189 -3.10 7.91 -3.73
CA ALA A 189 -4.43 7.33 -3.88
C ALA A 189 -4.91 7.43 -5.35
N GLU A 190 -5.23 6.31 -5.99
CA GLU A 190 -5.74 6.26 -7.37
C GLU A 190 -6.84 5.20 -7.50
N GLN A 191 -7.93 5.54 -8.22
CA GLN A 191 -8.93 4.57 -8.66
C GLN A 191 -8.53 3.99 -10.01
N LEU A 192 -8.06 2.74 -10.01
CA LEU A 192 -7.67 2.02 -11.22
C LEU A 192 -8.87 1.30 -11.84
N VAL A 193 -8.94 1.27 -13.17
CA VAL A 193 -9.79 0.30 -13.90
C VAL A 193 -8.90 -0.84 -14.35
N VAL A 194 -8.97 -1.95 -13.61
CA VAL A 194 -8.17 -3.17 -13.83
C VAL A 194 -8.92 -4.07 -14.82
N ARG A 195 -8.18 -4.84 -15.64
CA ARG A 195 -8.72 -5.61 -16.77
C ARG A 195 -8.00 -6.95 -16.93
N GLN A 196 -8.66 -7.92 -17.54
CA GLN A 196 -8.05 -9.19 -17.96
C GLN A 196 -7.16 -9.05 -19.20
N ASP A 197 -7.53 -8.18 -20.15
CA ASP A 197 -6.89 -8.12 -21.46
C ASP A 197 -5.57 -7.33 -21.47
N ARG A 198 -5.42 -6.36 -20.56
CA ARG A 198 -4.24 -5.52 -20.41
C ARG A 198 -4.03 -5.08 -18.96
N ALA A 199 -2.80 -5.22 -18.49
CA ALA A 199 -2.36 -4.68 -17.22
C ALA A 199 -2.56 -3.15 -17.14
N LYS A 200 -3.09 -2.66 -16.03
CA LYS A 200 -3.11 -1.25 -15.66
C LYS A 200 -1.92 -1.00 -14.72
N ALA A 201 -0.98 -0.16 -15.18
CA ALA A 201 0.16 0.26 -14.39
C ALA A 201 -0.19 1.37 -13.39
N TYR A 202 0.46 1.30 -12.24
CA TYR A 202 0.55 2.30 -11.18
C TYR A 202 2.03 2.54 -10.88
N THR A 203 2.43 3.80 -10.72
CA THR A 203 3.82 4.17 -10.48
C THR A 203 4.04 4.46 -9.00
N PHE A 204 4.84 3.63 -8.34
CA PHE A 204 5.41 3.93 -7.03
C PHE A 204 6.77 4.61 -7.21
N ASN A 205 7.11 5.56 -6.34
CA ASN A 205 8.41 6.22 -6.34
C ASN A 205 9.03 6.09 -4.95
N TRP A 206 10.18 5.42 -4.88
CA TRP A 206 11.00 5.38 -3.67
C TRP A 206 12.12 6.41 -3.79
N ASP A 207 12.36 7.19 -2.74
CA ASP A 207 13.33 8.30 -2.75
C ASP A 207 14.78 7.88 -2.44
N GLY A 208 15.01 6.56 -2.29
CA GLY A 208 16.32 6.00 -1.98
C GLY A 208 16.74 6.20 -0.53
N LYS A 209 15.81 6.51 0.37
CA LYS A 209 16.07 6.65 1.81
C LYS A 209 15.29 5.63 2.62
N ARG A 210 15.77 5.38 3.83
CA ARG A 210 15.05 4.59 4.82
C ARG A 210 13.78 5.31 5.25
N SER A 211 12.72 4.55 5.53
CA SER A 211 11.55 5.13 6.19
C SER A 211 11.88 5.50 7.64
N VAL A 212 11.13 6.48 8.13
CA VAL A 212 11.03 6.87 9.54
C VAL A 212 9.54 7.07 9.84
N LEU A 213 9.14 7.08 11.10
CA LEU A 213 7.72 7.22 11.47
C LEU A 213 7.07 8.44 10.79
N SER A 214 5.96 8.18 10.09
CA SER A 214 5.20 9.15 9.28
C SER A 214 6.02 9.85 8.19
N CYS A 215 7.18 9.31 7.79
CA CYS A 215 8.19 9.98 6.97
C CYS A 215 8.61 11.39 7.49
N GLN A 216 8.40 11.68 8.78
CA GLN A 216 8.65 13.00 9.38
C GLN A 216 10.11 13.15 9.84
N GLY A 217 11.05 13.12 8.89
CA GLY A 217 12.46 13.39 9.16
C GLY A 217 13.40 13.00 8.02
N PRO A 218 14.70 13.30 8.15
CA PRO A 218 15.71 12.83 7.20
C PRO A 218 15.96 11.33 7.40
N GLY A 219 15.39 10.50 6.52
CA GLY A 219 15.75 9.09 6.43
C GLY A 219 17.21 8.89 6.05
N GLU A 220 17.86 7.85 6.57
CA GLU A 220 19.22 7.47 6.16
C GLU A 220 19.23 7.10 4.67
N ILE A 221 20.25 7.51 3.92
CA ILE A 221 20.40 7.09 2.52
C ILE A 221 20.63 5.57 2.45
N ALA A 222 19.89 4.89 1.56
CA ALA A 222 20.12 3.48 1.29
C ALA A 222 21.52 3.24 0.73
N ARG A 223 22.22 2.23 1.25
CA ARG A 223 23.60 1.90 0.88
C ARG A 223 23.63 1.20 -0.47
N ALA A 224 24.77 1.23 -1.16
CA ALA A 224 24.92 0.44 -2.38
C ALA A 224 24.79 -1.07 -2.07
N GLY A 225 24.13 -1.82 -2.96
CA GLY A 225 23.84 -3.24 -2.78
C GLY A 225 22.53 -3.70 -3.42
N GLY A 226 22.18 -4.97 -3.21
CA GLY A 226 20.94 -5.58 -3.72
C GLY A 226 19.76 -5.42 -2.77
N TYR A 227 18.58 -5.13 -3.34
CA TYR A 227 17.32 -4.90 -2.64
C TYR A 227 16.19 -5.67 -3.29
N TRP A 228 15.11 -5.88 -2.53
CA TRP A 228 13.83 -6.35 -3.06
C TRP A 228 12.76 -5.30 -2.77
N LEU A 229 11.97 -4.98 -3.79
CA LEU A 229 10.68 -4.32 -3.62
C LEU A 229 9.60 -5.39 -3.49
N GLU A 230 8.93 -5.43 -2.35
CA GLU A 230 7.76 -6.28 -2.08
C GLU A 230 6.50 -5.44 -2.19
N ALA A 231 5.50 -5.94 -2.92
CA ALA A 231 4.18 -5.35 -3.08
C ALA A 231 3.09 -6.36 -2.73
N ALA A 232 2.08 -5.94 -1.99
CA ALA A 232 0.94 -6.78 -1.64
C ALA A 232 -0.34 -5.94 -1.58
N LEU A 233 -1.39 -6.39 -2.28
CA LEU A 233 -2.75 -5.92 -2.00
C LEU A 233 -3.24 -6.59 -0.71
N VAL A 234 -3.97 -5.87 0.13
CA VAL A 234 -4.50 -6.43 1.38
C VAL A 234 -5.52 -7.54 1.06
N GLY A 235 -5.20 -8.76 1.48
CA GLY A 235 -5.96 -9.98 1.15
C GLY A 235 -5.40 -10.80 -0.02
N ALA A 236 -4.34 -10.33 -0.68
CA ALA A 236 -3.65 -11.03 -1.76
C ALA A 236 -2.30 -11.63 -1.33
N GLY A 237 -1.59 -12.24 -2.29
CA GLY A 237 -0.19 -12.65 -2.11
C GLY A 237 0.79 -11.47 -2.08
N VAL A 238 2.03 -11.75 -1.67
CA VAL A 238 3.15 -10.81 -1.79
C VAL A 238 3.92 -11.13 -3.06
N GLU A 239 4.01 -10.16 -3.95
CA GLU A 239 4.82 -10.23 -5.17
C GLU A 239 6.06 -9.34 -5.02
N ARG A 240 7.16 -9.71 -5.68
CA ARG A 240 8.44 -9.02 -5.45
C ARG A 240 9.36 -8.99 -6.67
N ALA A 241 10.15 -7.92 -6.75
CA ALA A 241 11.19 -7.74 -7.75
C ALA A 241 12.52 -7.36 -7.11
N TYR A 242 13.63 -7.82 -7.71
CA TYR A 242 14.99 -7.46 -7.31
C TYR A 242 15.47 -6.25 -8.10
N PHE A 243 16.25 -5.39 -7.45
CA PHE A 243 16.98 -4.29 -8.09
C PHE A 243 18.24 -3.95 -7.28
N GLU A 244 19.16 -3.24 -7.91
CA GLU A 244 20.39 -2.77 -7.28
C GLU A 244 20.35 -1.27 -6.97
N VAL A 245 21.04 -0.87 -5.89
CA VAL A 245 21.40 0.52 -5.63
C VAL A 245 22.90 0.64 -5.93
N ALA A 246 23.29 1.46 -6.91
CA ALA A 246 24.67 1.60 -7.40
C ALA A 246 25.09 3.06 -7.67
#